data_AF-A0A6C0HAM1-F1
#
_entry.id   AF-A0A6C0HAM1-F1
#
_cell.length_a   1.000
_cell.length_b   1.000
_cell.length_c   1.000
_cell.angle_alpha   90.00
_cell.angle_beta   90.00
_cell.angle_gamma   90.00
#
_symmetry.space_group_name_H-M   'P 1'
#
loop_
_entity.id
_entity.type
_entity.pdbx_description
1 polymer ?
#
loop_
_entity_poly.entity_id
_entity_poly.type
_entity_poly.pdbx_seq_one_letter_code
_entity_poly.pdbx_strand_id
1 'polypeptide(L)'
;MGGSGILPTCIYKNKLYFLFGKENRFDKTPGWCDFGGGKEKGETFMKNALREGTEELTGFLGSEKDLEKMLKKHGTYNVHFDSGKYRIHIFPLDYDEKLPFYYNNNQRFLQKKLEDNFIKNSRIFEKAEIKWVCVDDIPKMRSEFRSYFQPVADDICNQKNEIYSFINKSKRETKNKTRKNRS
;
A
#
# COMPACT_ATOMS: atom_id res chain seq x y z
N MET A 1 -5.17 18.35 -10.88
CA MET A 1 -5.21 17.85 -9.49
C MET A 1 -4.26 16.67 -9.38
N GLY A 2 -3.57 16.51 -8.26
CA GLY A 2 -2.63 15.42 -8.04
C GLY A 2 -3.13 14.44 -6.99
N GLY A 3 -2.43 13.33 -6.81
CA GLY A 3 -2.78 12.26 -5.88
C GLY A 3 -1.55 11.66 -5.20
N SER A 4 -1.76 10.84 -4.20
CA SER A 4 -0.72 10.01 -3.63
C SER A 4 -1.29 8.86 -2.83
N GLY A 5 -0.48 7.82 -2.72
CA GLY A 5 -0.80 6.63 -1.97
C GLY A 5 0.42 6.04 -1.30
N ILE A 6 0.19 4.97 -0.56
CA ILE A 6 1.20 4.17 0.08
C ILE A 6 1.22 2.77 -0.54
N LEU A 7 2.41 2.15 -0.55
CA LEU A 7 2.56 0.77 -0.95
C LEU A 7 3.46 0.02 0.04
N PRO A 8 2.88 -0.60 1.09
CA PRO A 8 3.64 -1.36 2.06
C PRO A 8 4.39 -2.50 1.38
N THR A 9 5.68 -2.64 1.68
CA THR A 9 6.57 -3.54 0.93
C THR A 9 7.47 -4.31 1.88
N CYS A 10 7.69 -5.58 1.58
CA CYS A 10 8.53 -6.45 2.38
C CYS A 10 9.44 -7.32 1.51
N ILE A 11 10.48 -7.88 2.15
CA ILE A 11 11.27 -8.97 1.57
C ILE A 11 10.93 -10.23 2.35
N TYR A 12 10.46 -11.26 1.67
CA TYR A 12 10.16 -12.57 2.26
C TYR A 12 10.75 -13.66 1.39
N LYS A 13 11.41 -14.66 1.99
CA LYS A 13 12.12 -15.73 1.27
C LYS A 13 13.00 -15.19 0.12
N ASN A 14 13.75 -14.12 0.39
CA ASN A 14 14.64 -13.42 -0.55
C ASN A 14 13.96 -12.86 -1.82
N LYS A 15 12.64 -12.68 -1.78
CA LYS A 15 11.85 -12.06 -2.85
C LYS A 15 11.15 -10.80 -2.34
N LEU A 16 10.94 -9.85 -3.24
CA LEU A 16 10.21 -8.61 -2.97
C LEU A 16 8.70 -8.86 -3.08
N TYR A 17 7.95 -8.35 -2.11
CA TYR A 17 6.50 -8.41 -2.08
C TYR A 17 5.91 -7.03 -1.78
N PHE A 18 4.80 -6.72 -2.43
CA PHE A 18 4.02 -5.50 -2.25
C PHE A 18 2.62 -5.86 -1.73
N LEU A 19 2.11 -5.08 -0.78
CA LEU A 19 0.74 -5.24 -0.30
C LEU A 19 -0.17 -4.37 -1.16
N PHE A 20 -0.96 -5.00 -2.04
CA PHE A 20 -1.95 -4.29 -2.85
C PHE A 20 -3.33 -4.40 -2.22
N GLY A 21 -4.18 -3.40 -2.47
CA GLY A 21 -5.60 -3.41 -2.18
C GLY A 21 -6.41 -3.62 -3.45
N LYS A 22 -7.50 -4.39 -3.37
CA LYS A 22 -8.49 -4.54 -4.44
C LYS A 22 -9.71 -3.69 -4.14
N GLU A 23 -10.16 -2.91 -5.11
CA GLU A 23 -11.37 -2.11 -4.98
C GLU A 23 -12.60 -2.98 -4.67
N ASN A 24 -13.59 -2.37 -4.01
CA ASN A 24 -14.86 -3.00 -3.70
C ASN A 24 -15.73 -3.24 -4.95
N ARG A 25 -16.80 -4.01 -4.77
CA ARG A 25 -17.72 -4.43 -5.84
C ARG A 25 -18.49 -3.28 -6.53
N PHE A 26 -18.47 -2.08 -5.96
CA PHE A 26 -19.19 -0.92 -6.46
C PHE A 26 -18.31 0.02 -7.30
N ASP A 27 -16.99 -0.18 -7.34
CA ASP A 27 -16.10 0.56 -8.24
C ASP A 27 -16.40 0.18 -9.70
N LYS A 28 -16.36 1.16 -10.60
CA LYS A 28 -16.63 0.96 -12.04
C LYS A 28 -15.51 0.21 -12.76
N THR A 29 -14.33 0.21 -12.17
CA THR A 29 -13.05 -0.29 -12.71
C THR A 29 -12.31 -1.07 -11.62
N PRO A 30 -12.92 -2.17 -11.12
CA PRO A 30 -12.35 -2.93 -10.03
C PRO A 30 -11.01 -3.54 -10.44
N GLY A 31 -10.07 -3.56 -9.51
CA GLY A 31 -8.74 -4.11 -9.73
C GLY A 31 -7.83 -3.86 -8.55
N TRP A 32 -6.63 -4.44 -8.58
CA TRP A 32 -5.60 -4.18 -7.60
C TRP A 32 -4.92 -2.83 -7.86
N CYS A 33 -4.55 -2.13 -6.79
CA CYS A 33 -3.74 -0.90 -6.81
C CYS A 33 -3.09 -0.65 -5.43
N ASP A 34 -2.39 0.47 -5.30
CA ASP A 34 -1.90 1.01 -4.04
C ASP A 34 -3.04 1.50 -3.13
N PHE A 35 -2.69 1.98 -1.93
CA PHE A 35 -3.67 2.59 -1.04
C PHE A 35 -3.58 4.12 -1.13
N GLY A 36 -4.48 4.77 -1.85
CA GLY A 36 -4.29 6.17 -2.20
C GLY A 36 -5.36 6.79 -3.07
N GLY A 37 -5.38 8.12 -3.09
CA GLY A 37 -6.44 8.89 -3.71
C GLY A 37 -6.03 10.31 -4.08
N GLY A 38 -7.03 11.11 -4.45
CA GLY A 38 -6.87 12.49 -4.87
C GLY A 38 -6.57 13.42 -3.70
N LYS A 39 -5.62 14.35 -3.90
CA LYS A 39 -5.26 15.33 -2.88
C LYS A 39 -6.34 16.36 -2.65
N GLU A 40 -6.49 16.79 -1.40
CA GLU A 40 -7.25 17.97 -1.04
C GLU A 40 -6.45 19.27 -1.28
N LYS A 41 -7.14 20.41 -1.32
CA LYS A 41 -6.51 21.71 -1.62
C LYS A 41 -5.49 22.06 -0.54
N GLY A 42 -4.23 22.26 -0.96
CA GLY A 42 -3.12 22.61 -0.05
C GLY A 42 -2.46 21.41 0.64
N GLU A 43 -2.92 20.19 0.36
CA GLU A 43 -2.36 18.97 0.95
C GLU A 43 -0.98 18.64 0.34
N THR A 44 -0.05 18.15 1.16
CA THR A 44 1.23 17.60 0.66
C THR A 44 1.02 16.16 0.21
N PHE A 45 1.90 15.61 -0.63
CA PHE A 45 1.80 14.19 -1.01
C PHE A 45 1.85 13.25 0.20
N MET A 46 2.67 13.56 1.21
CA MET A 46 2.76 12.75 2.41
C MET A 46 1.46 12.79 3.23
N LYS A 47 0.88 13.97 3.47
CA LYS A 47 -0.39 14.09 4.21
C LYS A 47 -1.53 13.36 3.52
N ASN A 48 -1.65 13.53 2.20
CA ASN A 48 -2.65 12.83 1.40
C ASN A 48 -2.48 11.31 1.47
N ALA A 49 -1.25 10.81 1.32
CA ALA A 49 -0.99 9.37 1.37
C ALA A 49 -1.29 8.77 2.76
N LEU A 50 -1.07 9.53 3.84
CA LEU A 50 -1.40 9.11 5.20
C LEU A 50 -2.91 9.05 5.43
N ARG A 51 -3.65 10.07 5.01
CA ARG A 51 -5.12 10.12 5.11
C ARG A 51 -5.75 8.99 4.29
N GLU A 52 -5.48 8.95 2.99
CA GLU A 52 -6.03 7.94 2.07
C GLU A 52 -5.61 6.53 2.48
N GLY A 53 -4.32 6.31 2.79
CA GLY A 53 -3.83 5.01 3.23
C GLY A 53 -4.48 4.52 4.53
N THR A 54 -4.74 5.43 5.49
CA THR A 54 -5.43 5.07 6.74
C THR A 54 -6.91 4.77 6.50
N GLU A 55 -7.59 5.59 5.69
CA GLU A 55 -9.00 5.43 5.32
C GLU A 55 -9.23 4.09 4.59
N GLU A 56 -8.49 3.83 3.53
CA GLU A 56 -8.66 2.63 2.70
C GLU A 56 -8.22 1.33 3.40
N LEU A 57 -7.23 1.41 4.29
CA LEU A 57 -6.90 0.30 5.19
C LEU A 57 -7.84 0.21 6.38
N THR A 58 -8.83 1.11 6.52
CA THR A 58 -9.79 1.11 7.62
C THR A 58 -9.12 1.15 9.01
N GLY A 59 -7.96 1.79 9.10
CA GLY A 59 -7.12 1.82 10.31
C GLY A 59 -6.47 0.48 10.69
N PHE A 60 -6.45 -0.51 9.79
CA PHE A 60 -5.97 -1.87 10.09
C PHE A 60 -4.47 -1.95 10.39
N LEU A 61 -3.68 -1.00 9.88
CA LEU A 61 -2.27 -0.83 10.24
C LEU A 61 -2.05 0.16 11.39
N GLY A 62 -3.12 0.61 12.05
CA GLY A 62 -3.10 1.61 13.11
C GLY A 62 -3.70 2.95 12.70
N SER A 63 -3.52 3.96 13.56
CA SER A 63 -3.96 5.32 13.27
C SER A 63 -3.07 6.01 12.23
N GLU A 64 -3.50 7.16 11.71
CA GLU A 64 -2.68 8.00 10.82
C GLU A 64 -1.32 8.32 11.44
N LYS A 65 -1.25 8.54 12.76
CA LYS A 65 -0.01 8.76 13.50
C LYS A 65 0.90 7.54 13.52
N ASP A 66 0.33 6.34 13.57
CA ASP A 66 1.12 5.11 13.57
C ASP A 66 1.67 4.82 12.18
N LEU A 67 0.84 5.03 11.14
CA LEU A 67 1.27 4.96 9.75
C LEU A 67 2.36 6.00 9.46
N GLU A 68 2.22 7.23 9.96
CA GLU A 68 3.24 8.28 9.83
C GLU A 68 4.58 7.86 10.44
N LYS A 69 4.57 7.25 11.64
CA LYS A 69 5.78 6.71 12.25
C LYS A 69 6.40 5.62 11.37
N MET A 70 5.59 4.74 10.78
CA MET A 70 6.08 3.68 9.89
C MET A 70 6.77 4.25 8.64
N LEU A 71 6.16 5.22 7.96
CA LEU A 71 6.73 5.87 6.78
C LEU A 71 8.00 6.68 7.11
N LYS A 72 8.06 7.32 8.27
CA LYS A 72 9.23 8.11 8.67
C LYS A 72 10.39 7.26 9.17
N LYS A 73 10.14 6.08 9.73
CA LYS A 73 11.14 5.23 10.41
C LYS A 73 12.40 4.96 9.56
N HIS A 74 12.20 4.72 8.26
CA HIS A 74 13.27 4.44 7.30
C HIS A 74 13.20 5.32 6.04
N GLY A 75 12.34 6.35 6.06
CA GLY A 75 11.97 7.10 4.87
C GLY A 75 11.11 6.29 3.89
N THR A 76 10.94 6.83 2.68
CA THR A 76 10.13 6.21 1.62
C THR A 76 10.90 6.20 0.30
N TYR A 77 10.67 5.17 -0.50
CA TYR A 77 11.04 5.16 -1.92
C TYR A 77 9.84 5.69 -2.71
N ASN A 78 10.04 6.74 -3.51
CA ASN A 78 8.94 7.41 -4.19
C ASN A 78 8.89 7.01 -5.65
N VAL A 79 7.74 6.48 -6.08
CA VAL A 79 7.43 6.28 -7.51
C VAL A 79 6.49 7.41 -7.94
N HIS A 80 6.80 8.06 -9.05
CA HIS A 80 6.04 9.17 -9.61
C HIS A 80 5.42 8.77 -10.94
N PHE A 81 4.13 9.04 -11.14
CA PHE A 81 3.45 8.81 -12.42
C PHE A 81 2.43 9.94 -12.71
N ASP A 82 1.74 9.84 -13.86
CA ASP A 82 0.86 10.89 -14.39
C ASP A 82 1.59 12.25 -14.49
N SER A 83 2.76 12.24 -15.16
CA SER A 83 3.63 13.42 -15.29
C SER A 83 4.00 14.06 -13.95
N GLY A 84 4.15 13.24 -12.91
CA GLY A 84 4.51 13.67 -11.56
C GLY A 84 3.34 14.17 -10.71
N LYS A 85 2.10 14.10 -11.21
CA LYS A 85 0.89 14.49 -10.47
C LYS A 85 0.52 13.47 -9.41
N TYR A 86 0.93 12.21 -9.55
CA TYR A 86 0.72 11.17 -8.55
C TYR A 86 2.05 10.66 -7.96
N ARG A 87 2.09 10.46 -6.64
CA ARG A 87 3.25 9.87 -5.94
C ARG A 87 2.84 8.66 -5.09
N ILE A 88 3.51 7.54 -5.27
CA ILE A 88 3.41 6.39 -4.37
C ILE A 88 4.59 6.40 -3.40
N HIS A 89 4.28 6.27 -2.12
CA HIS A 89 5.25 6.11 -1.05
C HIS A 89 5.43 4.62 -0.71
N ILE A 90 6.50 4.01 -1.22
CA ILE A 90 6.91 2.65 -0.85
C ILE A 90 7.68 2.72 0.47
N PHE A 91 7.28 1.90 1.45
CA PHE A 91 7.94 1.83 2.75
C PHE A 91 8.05 0.39 3.28
N PRO A 92 9.02 0.10 4.16
CA PRO A 92 9.18 -1.23 4.74
C PRO A 92 8.05 -1.57 5.71
N LEU A 93 7.38 -2.70 5.47
CA LEU A 93 6.48 -3.37 6.40
C LEU A 93 6.98 -4.80 6.62
N ASP A 94 6.88 -5.32 7.84
CA ASP A 94 7.26 -6.71 8.10
C ASP A 94 6.27 -7.66 7.42
N TYR A 95 6.78 -8.76 6.87
CA TYR A 95 5.93 -9.77 6.25
C TYR A 95 5.10 -10.48 7.32
N ASP A 96 3.78 -10.46 7.15
CA ASP A 96 2.83 -11.22 7.94
C ASP A 96 1.85 -11.92 6.99
N GLU A 97 1.89 -13.25 6.99
CA GLU A 97 1.01 -14.10 6.17
C GLU A 97 -0.46 -14.01 6.61
N LYS A 98 -0.72 -13.68 7.87
CA LYS A 98 -2.07 -13.57 8.44
C LYS A 98 -2.69 -12.20 8.21
N LEU A 99 -1.90 -11.19 7.82
CA LEU A 99 -2.40 -9.84 7.57
C LEU A 99 -3.52 -9.82 6.51
N PRO A 100 -3.36 -10.41 5.30
CA PRO A 100 -4.47 -10.56 4.36
C PRO A 100 -5.64 -11.37 4.90
N PHE A 101 -5.38 -12.45 5.65
CA PHE A 101 -6.44 -13.29 6.19
C PHE A 101 -7.37 -12.50 7.13
N TYR A 102 -6.80 -11.78 8.10
CA TYR A 102 -7.59 -11.03 9.06
C TYR A 102 -8.29 -9.84 8.44
N TYR A 103 -7.61 -9.07 7.58
CA TYR A 103 -8.23 -7.93 6.90
C TYR A 103 -9.39 -8.39 6.01
N ASN A 104 -9.15 -9.38 5.14
CA ASN A 104 -10.17 -9.83 4.18
C ASN A 104 -11.36 -10.48 4.89
N ASN A 105 -11.15 -11.17 6.00
CA ASN A 105 -12.24 -11.69 6.83
C ASN A 105 -13.08 -10.58 7.44
N ASN A 106 -12.43 -9.56 8.02
CA ASN A 106 -13.13 -8.43 8.61
C ASN A 106 -13.93 -7.66 7.55
N GLN A 107 -13.32 -7.35 6.40
CA GLN A 107 -14.01 -6.67 5.30
C GLN A 107 -15.21 -7.46 4.77
N ARG A 108 -15.07 -8.77 4.58
CA ARG A 108 -16.21 -9.63 4.18
C ARG A 108 -17.37 -9.57 5.18
N PHE A 109 -17.07 -9.56 6.49
CA PHE A 109 -18.10 -9.44 7.51
C PHE A 109 -18.79 -8.07 7.45
N LEU A 110 -18.00 -6.99 7.45
CA LEU A 110 -18.51 -5.61 7.44
C LEU A 110 -19.37 -5.35 6.19
N GLN A 111 -18.88 -5.72 5.01
CA GLN A 111 -19.61 -5.50 3.75
C GLN A 111 -20.88 -6.34 3.60
N LYS A 112 -21.05 -7.40 4.40
CA LYS A 112 -22.27 -8.20 4.47
C LYS A 112 -23.29 -7.62 5.47
N LYS A 113 -22.82 -6.85 6.45
CA LYS A 113 -23.64 -6.30 7.53
C LYS A 113 -24.04 -4.85 7.33
N LEU A 114 -23.25 -4.09 6.59
CA LEU A 114 -23.51 -2.70 6.27
C LEU A 114 -24.34 -2.59 4.99
N GLU A 115 -25.14 -1.53 4.89
CA GLU A 115 -25.95 -1.25 3.72
C GLU A 115 -25.08 -0.91 2.50
N ASP A 116 -25.46 -1.41 1.33
CA ASP A 116 -24.74 -1.17 0.06
C ASP A 116 -24.55 0.32 -0.23
N ASN A 117 -25.57 1.15 0.05
CA ASN A 117 -25.47 2.59 -0.16
C ASN A 117 -24.47 3.27 0.79
N PHE A 118 -24.32 2.76 2.01
CA PHE A 118 -23.31 3.25 2.94
C PHE A 118 -21.90 2.87 2.47
N ILE A 119 -21.70 1.62 2.05
CA ILE A 119 -20.42 1.14 1.53
C ILE A 119 -20.00 1.93 0.29
N LYS A 120 -20.93 2.12 -0.66
CA LYS A 120 -20.67 2.81 -1.93
C LYS A 120 -20.23 4.27 -1.77
N ASN A 121 -20.72 4.95 -0.74
CA ASN A 121 -20.46 6.38 -0.53
C ASN A 121 -19.38 6.64 0.54
N SER A 122 -18.75 5.59 1.07
CA SER A 122 -17.74 5.70 2.12
C SER A 122 -16.34 5.46 1.56
N ARG A 123 -15.39 6.35 1.91
CA ARG A 123 -13.96 6.18 1.58
C ARG A 123 -13.32 5.01 2.34
N ILE A 124 -13.86 4.67 3.51
CA ILE A 124 -13.29 3.66 4.42
C ILE A 124 -13.43 2.23 3.88
N PHE A 125 -14.40 2.01 2.99
CA PHE A 125 -14.71 0.69 2.41
C PHE A 125 -14.37 0.62 0.92
N GLU A 126 -13.55 1.53 0.40
CA GLU A 126 -13.10 1.50 -1.00
C GLU A 126 -12.34 0.21 -1.31
N LYS A 127 -11.48 -0.26 -0.39
CA LYS A 127 -10.78 -1.55 -0.53
C LYS A 127 -11.56 -2.70 0.12
N ALA A 128 -11.75 -3.78 -0.62
CA ALA A 128 -12.44 -4.98 -0.16
C ALA A 128 -11.51 -6.13 0.21
N GLU A 129 -10.34 -6.18 -0.42
CA GLU A 129 -9.35 -7.22 -0.19
C GLU A 129 -7.94 -6.62 -0.21
N ILE A 130 -7.03 -7.21 0.55
CA ILE A 130 -5.59 -6.98 0.43
C ILE A 130 -4.86 -8.28 0.11
N LYS A 131 -3.70 -8.17 -0.55
CA LYS A 131 -2.87 -9.32 -0.90
C LYS A 131 -1.39 -8.94 -0.97
N TRP A 132 -0.54 -9.76 -0.36
CA TRP A 132 0.89 -9.75 -0.65
C TRP A 132 1.13 -10.36 -2.03
N VAL A 133 1.66 -9.57 -2.96
CA VAL A 133 1.98 -10.02 -4.32
C VAL A 133 3.49 -9.98 -4.52
N CYS A 134 4.07 -11.09 -4.96
CA CYS A 134 5.48 -11.14 -5.30
C CYS A 134 5.74 -10.32 -6.56
N VAL A 135 6.85 -9.59 -6.60
CA VAL A 135 7.25 -8.82 -7.79
C VAL A 135 7.33 -9.68 -9.06
N ASP A 136 7.70 -10.96 -8.93
CA ASP A 136 7.79 -11.91 -10.05
C ASP A 136 6.42 -12.29 -10.63
N ASP A 137 5.33 -12.06 -9.87
CA ASP A 137 3.97 -12.39 -10.27
C ASP A 137 3.19 -11.17 -10.79
N ILE A 138 3.68 -9.95 -10.55
CA ILE A 138 3.04 -8.72 -11.05
C ILE A 138 2.82 -8.76 -12.57
N PRO A 139 3.79 -9.15 -13.43
CA PRO A 139 3.57 -9.20 -14.87
C PRO A 139 2.47 -10.19 -15.29
N LYS A 140 2.31 -11.29 -14.55
CA LYS A 140 1.29 -12.32 -14.82
C LYS A 140 -0.10 -11.85 -14.40
N MET A 141 -0.17 -11.02 -13.36
CA MET A 141 -1.39 -10.44 -12.82
C MET A 141 -1.69 -9.05 -13.40
N ARG A 142 -0.95 -8.59 -14.42
CA ARG A 142 -1.02 -7.21 -14.92
C ARG A 142 -2.44 -6.77 -15.27
N SER A 143 -3.24 -7.67 -15.87
CA SER A 143 -4.64 -7.42 -16.22
C SER A 143 -5.60 -7.33 -15.03
N GLU A 144 -5.20 -7.82 -13.85
CA GLU A 144 -5.98 -7.73 -12.61
C GLU A 144 -5.79 -6.38 -11.90
N PHE A 145 -4.79 -5.58 -12.29
CA PHE A 145 -4.63 -4.22 -11.78
C PHE A 145 -5.58 -3.25 -12.49
N ARG A 146 -5.97 -2.18 -11.77
CA ARG A 146 -6.78 -1.10 -12.37
C ARG A 146 -6.09 -0.55 -13.62
N SER A 147 -6.85 -0.24 -14.66
CA SER A 147 -6.29 0.16 -15.96
C SER A 147 -5.28 1.31 -15.87
N TYR A 148 -5.53 2.31 -15.03
CA TYR A 148 -4.58 3.43 -14.82
C TYR A 148 -3.32 3.02 -14.05
N PHE A 149 -3.40 1.95 -13.24
CA PHE A 149 -2.34 1.48 -12.38
C PHE A 149 -1.42 0.46 -13.08
N GLN A 150 -1.86 -0.15 -14.17
CA GLN A 150 -1.02 -1.12 -14.90
C GLN A 150 0.34 -0.56 -15.33
N PRO A 151 0.46 0.68 -15.88
CA PRO A 151 1.77 1.28 -16.16
C PRO A 151 2.63 1.47 -14.89
N VAL A 152 1.99 1.76 -13.76
CA VAL A 152 2.66 1.93 -12.47
C VAL A 152 3.21 0.60 -11.96
N ALA A 153 2.44 -0.49 -12.14
CA ALA A 153 2.90 -1.84 -11.83
C ALA A 153 4.10 -2.24 -12.69
N ASP A 154 4.13 -1.85 -13.96
CA ASP A 154 5.27 -2.04 -14.85
C ASP A 154 6.50 -1.23 -14.35
N ASP A 155 6.31 0.03 -13.97
CA ASP A 155 7.38 0.88 -13.41
C ASP A 155 7.96 0.34 -12.11
N ILE A 156 7.12 -0.23 -11.24
CA ILE A 156 7.55 -0.92 -10.01
C ILE A 156 8.41 -2.14 -10.36
N CYS A 157 8.03 -2.91 -11.38
CA CYS A 157 8.82 -4.06 -11.84
C CYS A 157 10.18 -3.64 -12.42
N ASN A 158 10.21 -2.53 -13.16
CA ASN A 158 11.44 -1.96 -13.73
C ASN A 158 12.41 -1.48 -12.64
N GLN A 159 11.89 -0.95 -11.54
CA GLN A 159 12.67 -0.43 -10.40
C GLN A 159 12.87 -1.46 -9.27
N LYS A 160 12.62 -2.74 -9.52
CA LYS A 160 12.59 -3.77 -8.46
C LYS A 160 13.90 -3.90 -7.70
N ASN A 161 15.05 -3.67 -8.35
CA ASN A 161 16.37 -3.84 -7.74
C ASN A 161 16.68 -2.70 -6.76
N GLU A 162 16.31 -1.48 -7.13
CA GLU A 162 16.41 -0.26 -6.35
C GLU A 162 15.49 -0.34 -5.13
N ILE A 163 14.23 -0.75 -5.34
CA ILE A 163 13.27 -0.97 -4.28
C ILE A 163 13.76 -2.08 -3.34
N TYR A 164 14.23 -3.21 -3.86
CA TYR A 164 14.79 -4.29 -3.04
C TYR A 164 15.96 -3.78 -2.18
N SER A 165 16.86 -3.00 -2.75
CA SER A 165 18.00 -2.43 -2.04
C SER A 165 17.56 -1.49 -0.91
N PHE A 166 16.57 -0.63 -1.17
CA PHE A 166 15.96 0.24 -0.17
C PHE A 166 15.33 -0.55 0.98
N ILE A 167 14.48 -1.54 0.68
CA ILE A 167 13.80 -2.37 1.69
C ILE A 167 14.79 -3.26 2.45
N ASN A 168 15.86 -3.74 1.81
CA ASN A 168 16.88 -4.55 2.49
C ASN A 168 17.73 -3.71 3.46
N LYS A 169 18.00 -2.44 3.12
CA LYS A 169 18.76 -1.52 3.99
C LYS A 169 18.04 -1.29 5.33
N SER A 170 16.73 -1.09 5.32
CA SER A 170 15.94 -0.87 6.54
C SER A 170 15.99 -2.06 7.52
N LYS A 171 16.04 -3.30 7.00
CA LYS A 171 16.20 -4.51 7.80
C LYS A 171 17.57 -4.57 8.50
N ARG A 172 18.65 -4.16 7.82
CA ARG A 172 20.01 -4.15 8.38
C ARG A 172 20.15 -3.12 9.51
N GLU A 173 19.56 -1.93 9.33
CA GLU A 173 19.55 -0.88 10.36
C GLU A 173 18.87 -1.34 11.65
N THR A 174 17.77 -2.08 11.52
CA THR A 174 17.04 -2.63 12.67
C THR A 174 17.89 -3.66 13.43
N LYS A 175 18.54 -4.58 12.72
CA LYS A 175 19.45 -5.58 13.33
C LYS A 175 20.62 -4.96 14.08
N ASN A 176 21.22 -3.89 13.55
CA ASN A 176 22.37 -3.23 14.19
C ASN A 176 21.98 -2.48 15.48
N LYS A 177 20.77 -1.89 15.54
CA LYS A 177 20.25 -1.27 16.76
C LYS A 177 20.03 -2.30 17.88
N THR A 178 19.48 -3.46 17.55
CA THR A 178 19.27 -4.54 18.54
C THR A 178 20.58 -5.06 19.13
N ARG A 179 21.68 -5.08 18.35
CA ARG A 179 23.00 -5.50 18.84
C ARG A 179 23.62 -4.49 19.80
N LYS A 180 23.51 -3.19 19.53
CA LYS A 180 24.04 -2.12 20.40
C LYS A 180 23.34 -2.02 21.76
N ASN A 181 22.07 -2.41 21.85
CA ASN A 181 21.32 -2.39 23.11
C ASN A 181 21.52 -3.68 23.95
N ARG A 182 22.32 -4.63 23.47
CA ARG A 182 22.65 -5.89 24.17
C ARG A 182 24.11 -5.97 24.63
N SER A 183 24.91 -4.95 24.33
CA SER A 183 26.29 -4.74 24.79
C SER A 183 26.31 -3.70 25.89
#